data_AF-A0AA95MAQ8-F1
#
_entry.id   AF-A0AA95MAQ8-F1
#
_cell.length_a   1.000
_cell.length_b   1.000
_cell.length_c   1.000
_cell.angle_alpha   90.00
_cell.angle_beta   90.00
_cell.angle_gamma   90.00
#
_symmetry.space_group_name_H-M   'P 1'
#
loop_
_entity.id
_entity.type
_entity.pdbx_description
1 polymer ?
#
loop_
_entity_poly.entity_id
_entity_poly.type
_entity_poly.pdbx_seq_one_letter_code
_entity_poly.pdbx_strand_id
1 'polypeptide(L)'
;MIFRPPKVKATKGLERDLLQFEEAELGFTKDTKRFFVGSDQGNVELAKQEEVSEGITDLQSQITQVDSKSNDAVNKANDVQNQFDRVVAEAGSNNPEVVQARGNEVNLNARLNKVDTQLTESDNRLKESGFNIRWNALLALSGDWTTAIQTALDNYTHVYIPEGTFPFTSLTVTRFGTTISGDGQLNGSSKLQYSGSAIAIKVMGSVNYLKLQNIQLLGIPAVSTDYFNIGSIGIDITDGNVSIMTDGLFISGFERCILSNYNGYYSKITNSRFEKSKECLVNFSANNLDIKDTRFQKFHNAIIVNGTNLTISKCSFEIFNGSIVNGSGAEAGIITMKDCYVEIYDNIDLPTNFPNQIANGALAGKFGGNILFTGAFSIIKLIDNDLQLGGVFRVVSVTDCKSLESKNLIHIYSSGNNLDRLYNPSNNLKSFNVNDTLGKDLGVGPYNRTYNQPAFTLNNPFGDNLHFDPILGRNLISFSKVHTPTLLNNWNTTDNTQGVPRVFLSLDGLTLSGHVNGTNKTGDVLFVLTDNYRPFAYTSNRTYVNLTGFTDFGSGSPVRFQYNYTNGEFKLIGAPSSLANISLDGLFIPLRI
;
A
#
# COMPACT_ATOMS: atom_id res chain seq x y z
N MET A 1 11.17 -86.82 -18.50
CA MET A 1 10.03 -85.94 -18.15
C MET A 1 8.90 -86.83 -17.67
N ILE A 2 8.43 -86.67 -16.43
CA ILE A 2 7.23 -87.38 -15.95
C ILE A 2 6.02 -86.57 -16.43
N PHE A 3 5.30 -87.09 -17.43
CA PHE A 3 4.08 -86.49 -17.92
C PHE A 3 2.99 -86.71 -16.84
N ARG A 4 2.55 -85.64 -16.18
CA ARG A 4 1.37 -85.71 -15.30
C ARG A 4 0.13 -85.58 -16.17
N PRO A 5 -0.87 -86.47 -16.04
CA PRO A 5 -2.10 -86.35 -16.81
C PRO A 5 -2.77 -84.99 -16.55
N PRO A 6 -3.37 -84.35 -17.57
CA PRO A 6 -4.11 -83.11 -17.39
C PRO A 6 -5.29 -83.33 -16.44
N LYS A 7 -5.55 -82.36 -15.56
CA LYS A 7 -6.64 -82.44 -14.58
C LYS A 7 -7.89 -81.72 -15.08
N VAL A 8 -9.06 -82.25 -14.75
CA VAL A 8 -10.36 -81.58 -14.94
C VAL A 8 -11.06 -81.34 -13.61
N LYS A 9 -11.75 -80.20 -13.52
CA LYS A 9 -12.58 -79.85 -12.36
C LYS A 9 -13.96 -80.51 -12.48
N ALA A 10 -14.27 -81.40 -11.55
CA ALA A 10 -15.60 -81.98 -11.41
C ALA A 10 -16.58 -81.00 -10.74
N THR A 11 -17.88 -81.31 -10.76
CA THR A 11 -19.04 -80.49 -10.32
C THR A 11 -19.02 -79.98 -8.87
N LYS A 12 -17.98 -80.30 -8.08
CA LYS A 12 -17.76 -79.80 -6.72
C LYS A 12 -16.37 -79.19 -6.49
N GLY A 13 -15.71 -78.76 -7.57
CA GLY A 13 -14.37 -78.13 -7.51
C GLY A 13 -13.22 -79.10 -7.23
N LEU A 14 -13.49 -80.40 -7.12
CA LEU A 14 -12.48 -81.44 -7.00
C LEU A 14 -11.77 -81.62 -8.34
N GLU A 15 -10.45 -81.49 -8.33
CA GLU A 15 -9.62 -81.83 -9.48
C GLU A 15 -9.44 -83.35 -9.53
N ARG A 16 -9.81 -83.95 -10.66
CA ARG A 16 -9.49 -85.34 -10.96
C ARG A 16 -8.56 -85.38 -12.15
N ASP A 17 -7.58 -86.29 -12.10
CA ASP A 17 -6.76 -86.60 -13.25
C ASP A 17 -7.67 -87.14 -14.36
N LEU A 18 -7.56 -86.58 -15.57
CA LEU A 18 -8.22 -87.17 -16.73
C LEU A 18 -7.66 -88.57 -16.92
N LEU A 19 -8.55 -89.56 -16.99
CA LEU A 19 -8.18 -90.89 -17.41
C LEU A 19 -7.63 -90.80 -18.84
N GLN A 20 -6.37 -91.19 -19.01
CA GLN A 20 -5.76 -91.28 -20.33
C GLN A 20 -6.09 -92.66 -20.89
N PHE A 21 -6.96 -92.70 -21.90
CA PHE A 21 -7.33 -93.94 -22.57
C PHE A 21 -6.32 -94.22 -23.70
N GLU A 22 -5.91 -95.48 -23.88
CA GLU A 22 -5.04 -95.89 -25.00
C GLU A 22 -5.78 -95.80 -26.34
N GLU A 23 -7.08 -96.08 -26.34
CA GLU A 23 -8.01 -95.87 -27.45
C GLU A 23 -9.27 -95.19 -26.90
N ALA A 24 -9.72 -94.10 -27.53
CA ALA A 24 -10.93 -93.38 -27.15
C ALA A 24 -11.94 -93.44 -28.29
N GLU A 25 -13.11 -94.02 -28.02
CA GLU A 25 -14.21 -94.03 -28.98
C GLU A 25 -15.18 -92.89 -28.67
N LEU A 26 -15.53 -92.14 -29.72
CA LEU A 26 -16.62 -91.17 -29.66
C LEU A 26 -17.91 -91.93 -29.92
N GLY A 27 -18.74 -92.08 -28.88
CA GLY A 27 -19.93 -92.91 -28.93
C GLY A 27 -21.17 -92.17 -28.46
N PHE A 28 -22.32 -92.77 -28.78
CA PHE A 28 -23.56 -92.47 -28.08
C PHE A 28 -23.90 -93.66 -27.19
N THR A 29 -24.20 -93.40 -25.92
CA THR A 29 -24.66 -94.44 -24.99
C THR A 29 -25.93 -95.11 -25.55
N LYS A 30 -26.04 -96.44 -25.49
CA LYS A 30 -27.16 -97.16 -26.13
C LYS A 30 -28.51 -96.88 -25.49
N ASP A 31 -28.52 -96.59 -24.19
CA ASP A 31 -29.69 -96.39 -23.36
C ASP A 31 -30.17 -94.93 -23.34
N THR A 32 -29.24 -93.97 -23.24
CA THR A 32 -29.55 -92.55 -23.13
C THR A 32 -29.31 -91.77 -24.43
N LYS A 33 -28.68 -92.40 -25.44
CA LYS A 33 -28.26 -91.80 -26.71
C LYS A 33 -27.45 -90.51 -26.51
N ARG A 34 -26.61 -90.47 -25.48
CA ARG A 34 -25.80 -89.30 -25.12
C ARG A 34 -24.39 -89.45 -25.63
N PHE A 35 -23.84 -88.35 -26.12
CA PHE A 35 -22.45 -88.27 -26.56
C PHE A 35 -21.53 -88.48 -25.35
N PHE A 36 -20.65 -89.46 -25.43
CA PHE A 36 -19.65 -89.72 -24.41
C PHE A 36 -18.29 -89.94 -25.07
N VAL A 37 -17.24 -89.74 -24.28
CA VAL A 37 -15.88 -90.16 -24.63
C VAL A 37 -15.48 -91.20 -23.60
N GLY A 38 -15.20 -92.42 -24.03
CA GLY A 38 -14.89 -93.52 -23.13
C GLY A 38 -14.10 -94.62 -23.78
N SER A 39 -13.59 -95.52 -22.95
CA SER A 39 -13.05 -96.81 -23.36
C SER A 39 -13.79 -97.93 -22.61
N ASP A 40 -13.49 -99.17 -22.94
CA ASP A 40 -13.81 -100.39 -22.20
C ASP A 40 -13.51 -100.35 -20.69
N GLN A 41 -12.67 -99.42 -20.21
CA GLN A 41 -12.31 -99.26 -18.79
C GLN A 41 -13.09 -98.15 -18.06
N GLY A 42 -13.91 -97.35 -18.76
CA GLY A 42 -14.74 -96.33 -18.14
C GLY A 42 -15.15 -95.19 -19.08
N ASN A 43 -16.28 -94.55 -18.76
CA ASN A 43 -16.85 -93.46 -19.54
C ASN A 43 -16.70 -92.12 -18.81
N VAL A 44 -16.42 -91.04 -19.56
CA VAL A 44 -16.52 -89.66 -19.08
C VAL A 44 -17.74 -89.02 -19.72
N GLU A 45 -18.76 -88.73 -18.91
CA GLU A 45 -19.96 -88.00 -19.34
C GLU A 45 -19.73 -86.49 -19.17
N LEU A 46 -19.92 -85.73 -20.24
CA LEU A 46 -19.89 -84.27 -20.19
C LEU A 46 -21.24 -83.77 -19.62
N ALA A 47 -21.20 -82.90 -18.61
CA ALA A 47 -22.40 -82.39 -17.96
C ALA A 47 -23.35 -81.72 -18.97
N LYS A 48 -24.65 -81.95 -18.81
CA LYS A 48 -25.65 -81.34 -19.71
C LYS A 48 -25.66 -79.83 -19.54
N GLN A 49 -25.94 -79.11 -20.62
CA GLN A 49 -26.19 -77.67 -20.57
C GLN A 49 -27.31 -77.33 -19.58
N GLU A 50 -28.34 -78.18 -19.45
CA GLU A 50 -29.43 -78.04 -18.47
C GLU A 50 -28.92 -78.07 -17.03
N GLU A 51 -28.09 -79.05 -16.66
CA GLU A 51 -27.53 -79.19 -15.31
C GLU A 51 -26.58 -78.05 -14.95
N VAL A 52 -25.79 -77.58 -15.92
CA VAL A 52 -24.95 -76.38 -15.77
C VAL A 52 -25.82 -75.13 -15.60
N SER A 53 -26.93 -75.02 -16.33
CA SER A 53 -27.86 -73.89 -16.25
C SER A 53 -28.63 -73.88 -14.92
N GLU A 54 -29.04 -75.04 -14.41
CA GLU A 54 -29.62 -75.19 -13.07
C GLU A 54 -28.62 -74.76 -11.99
N GLY A 55 -27.36 -75.20 -12.08
CA GLY A 55 -26.31 -74.79 -11.17
C GLY A 55 -26.03 -73.27 -11.19
N ILE A 56 -26.05 -72.65 -12.37
CA ILE A 56 -25.93 -71.18 -12.52
C ILE A 56 -27.12 -70.48 -11.88
N THR A 57 -28.34 -70.98 -12.10
CA THR A 57 -29.57 -70.40 -11.53
C THR A 57 -29.55 -70.46 -10.01
N ASP A 58 -29.11 -71.59 -9.44
CA ASP A 58 -29.02 -71.77 -8.00
C ASP A 58 -27.94 -70.87 -7.38
N LEU A 59 -26.80 -70.71 -8.06
CA LEU A 59 -25.76 -69.74 -7.68
C LEU A 59 -26.26 -68.30 -7.73
N GLN A 60 -27.03 -67.91 -8.76
CA GLN A 60 -27.62 -66.57 -8.85
C GLN A 60 -28.63 -66.31 -7.72
N SER A 61 -29.43 -67.31 -7.37
CA SER A 61 -30.34 -67.27 -6.22
C SER A 61 -29.57 -67.07 -4.91
N GLN A 62 -28.48 -67.82 -4.71
CA GLN A 62 -27.62 -67.68 -3.53
C GLN A 62 -26.94 -66.29 -3.45
N ILE A 63 -26.44 -65.76 -4.58
CA ILE A 63 -25.87 -64.41 -4.65
C ILE A 63 -26.92 -63.37 -4.24
N THR A 64 -28.14 -63.47 -4.78
CA THR A 64 -29.24 -62.56 -4.45
C THR A 64 -29.57 -62.58 -2.95
N GLN A 65 -29.57 -63.77 -2.33
CA GLN A 65 -29.77 -63.90 -0.89
C GLN A 65 -28.62 -63.32 -0.07
N VAL A 66 -27.37 -63.47 -0.53
CA VAL A 66 -26.19 -62.88 0.11
C VAL A 66 -26.25 -61.36 0.05
N ASP A 67 -26.60 -60.77 -1.10
CA ASP A 67 -26.74 -59.32 -1.26
C ASP A 67 -27.85 -58.77 -0.35
N SER A 68 -29.00 -59.46 -0.27
CA SER A 68 -30.07 -59.09 0.66
C SER A 68 -29.58 -59.10 2.10
N LYS A 69 -28.90 -60.17 2.54
CA LYS A 69 -28.36 -60.28 3.91
C LYS A 69 -27.28 -59.24 4.19
N SER A 70 -26.46 -58.90 3.20
CA SER A 70 -25.43 -57.87 3.31
C SER A 70 -26.06 -56.49 3.52
N ASN A 71 -27.06 -56.15 2.71
CA ASN A 71 -27.81 -54.90 2.85
C ASN A 71 -28.55 -54.82 4.19
N ASP A 72 -29.18 -55.92 4.63
CA ASP A 72 -29.82 -55.99 5.95
C ASP A 72 -28.80 -55.78 7.08
N ALA A 73 -27.59 -56.34 6.96
CA ALA A 73 -26.53 -56.14 7.93
C ALA A 73 -26.04 -54.68 7.97
N VAL A 74 -25.87 -54.03 6.81
CA VAL A 74 -25.52 -52.60 6.73
C VAL A 74 -26.60 -51.73 7.34
N ASN A 75 -27.86 -51.97 7.01
CA ASN A 75 -28.99 -51.26 7.58
C ASN A 75 -29.04 -51.44 9.10
N LYS A 76 -28.85 -52.66 9.59
CA LYS A 76 -28.83 -52.94 11.01
C LYS A 76 -27.64 -52.32 11.74
N ALA A 77 -26.47 -52.25 11.09
CA ALA A 77 -25.31 -51.56 11.64
C ALA A 77 -25.58 -50.04 11.77
N ASN A 78 -26.17 -49.43 10.74
CA ASN A 78 -26.57 -48.02 10.78
C ASN A 78 -27.63 -47.76 11.86
N ASP A 79 -28.62 -48.64 12.00
CA ASP A 79 -29.64 -48.54 13.05
C ASP A 79 -29.03 -48.65 14.46
N VAL A 80 -28.13 -49.60 14.67
CA VAL A 80 -27.42 -49.76 15.95
C VAL A 80 -26.59 -48.52 16.26
N GLN A 81 -25.91 -47.94 15.28
CA GLN A 81 -25.14 -46.72 15.46
C GLN A 81 -26.04 -45.53 15.83
N ASN A 82 -27.16 -45.36 15.12
CA ASN A 82 -28.15 -44.33 15.42
C ASN A 82 -28.77 -44.51 16.83
N GLN A 83 -29.07 -45.75 17.23
CA GLN A 83 -29.56 -46.06 18.57
C GLN A 83 -28.51 -45.78 19.64
N PHE A 84 -27.26 -46.16 19.40
CA PHE A 84 -26.15 -45.89 20.30
C PHE A 84 -25.94 -44.39 20.50
N ASP A 85 -25.89 -43.62 19.42
CA ASP A 85 -25.77 -42.17 19.46
C ASP A 85 -26.92 -41.52 20.24
N ARG A 86 -28.14 -42.04 20.07
CA ARG A 86 -29.31 -41.58 20.80
C ARG A 86 -29.25 -41.93 22.30
N VAL A 87 -28.83 -43.14 22.66
CA VAL A 87 -28.66 -43.55 24.07
C VAL A 87 -27.58 -42.72 24.75
N VAL A 88 -26.46 -42.47 24.06
CA VAL A 88 -25.39 -41.59 24.56
C VAL A 88 -25.91 -40.16 24.74
N ALA A 89 -26.73 -39.66 23.81
CA ALA A 89 -27.35 -38.34 23.91
C ALA A 89 -28.38 -38.26 25.05
N GLU A 90 -29.21 -39.28 25.26
CA GLU A 90 -30.20 -39.36 26.34
C GLU A 90 -29.51 -39.49 27.71
N ALA A 91 -28.52 -40.37 27.85
CA ALA A 91 -27.72 -40.53 29.06
C ALA A 91 -26.94 -39.25 29.39
N GLY A 92 -26.34 -38.61 28.38
CA GLY A 92 -25.67 -37.32 28.52
C GLY A 92 -26.62 -36.18 28.87
N SER A 93 -27.89 -36.23 28.42
CA SER A 93 -28.90 -35.21 28.75
C SER A 93 -29.31 -35.19 30.22
N ASN A 94 -29.05 -36.28 30.94
CA ASN A 94 -29.34 -36.40 32.37
C ASN A 94 -28.15 -35.98 33.25
N ASN A 95 -26.95 -35.77 32.67
CA ASN A 95 -25.82 -35.21 33.38
C ASN A 95 -25.74 -33.70 33.09
N PRO A 96 -25.98 -32.83 34.08
CA PRO A 96 -25.96 -31.38 33.88
C PRO A 96 -24.61 -30.85 33.39
N GLU A 97 -23.49 -31.49 33.75
CA GLU A 97 -22.16 -31.13 33.27
C GLU A 97 -22.01 -31.43 31.77
N VAL A 98 -22.56 -32.55 31.28
CA VAL A 98 -22.54 -32.92 29.86
C VAL A 98 -23.48 -32.03 29.05
N VAL A 99 -24.65 -31.68 29.59
CA VAL A 99 -25.56 -30.71 28.97
C VAL A 99 -24.90 -29.33 28.85
N GLN A 100 -24.23 -28.87 29.92
CA GLN A 100 -23.48 -27.62 29.89
C GLN A 100 -22.29 -27.70 28.91
N ALA A 101 -21.62 -28.85 28.83
CA ALA A 101 -20.47 -29.08 27.95
C ALA A 101 -20.83 -29.32 26.48
N ARG A 102 -22.06 -29.71 26.11
CA ARG A 102 -22.50 -29.74 24.70
C ARG A 102 -23.13 -28.42 24.25
N GLY A 103 -23.75 -27.67 25.17
CA GLY A 103 -24.54 -26.49 24.84
C GLY A 103 -25.79 -26.86 24.03
N ASN A 104 -25.98 -26.19 22.89
CA ASN A 104 -27.13 -26.39 22.00
C ASN A 104 -26.93 -27.51 20.96
N GLU A 105 -25.77 -28.15 20.94
CA GLU A 105 -25.44 -29.20 19.96
C GLU A 105 -26.00 -30.56 20.37
N VAL A 106 -26.30 -31.43 19.40
CA VAL A 106 -26.92 -32.76 19.62
C VAL A 106 -26.06 -33.63 20.55
N ASN A 107 -24.74 -33.56 20.40
CA ASN A 107 -23.75 -34.24 21.24
C ASN A 107 -22.41 -33.47 21.27
N LEU A 108 -21.48 -33.92 22.11
CA LEU A 108 -20.14 -33.34 22.22
C LEU A 108 -19.35 -33.39 20.92
N ASN A 109 -19.49 -34.46 20.12
CA ASN A 109 -18.78 -34.61 18.85
C ASN A 109 -19.21 -33.55 17.83
N ALA A 110 -20.52 -33.26 17.75
CA ALA A 110 -21.05 -32.19 16.91
C ALA A 110 -20.51 -30.81 17.34
N ARG A 111 -20.41 -30.55 18.65
CA ARG A 111 -19.79 -29.33 19.18
C ARG A 111 -18.31 -29.23 18.79
N LEU A 112 -17.55 -30.31 18.92
CA LEU A 112 -16.12 -30.33 18.56
C LEU A 112 -15.92 -30.08 17.06
N ASN A 113 -16.67 -30.77 16.20
CA ASN A 113 -16.61 -30.56 14.75
C ASN A 113 -16.96 -29.11 14.35
N LYS A 114 -17.94 -28.50 15.04
CA LYS A 114 -18.29 -27.09 14.84
C LYS A 114 -17.18 -26.15 15.27
N VAL A 115 -16.53 -26.42 16.40
CA VAL A 115 -15.36 -25.64 16.86
C VAL A 115 -14.21 -25.77 15.87
N ASP A 116 -13.93 -26.97 15.35
CA ASP A 116 -12.89 -27.19 14.33
C ASP A 116 -13.17 -26.44 13.03
N THR A 117 -14.45 -26.41 12.63
CA THR A 117 -14.91 -25.61 11.47
C THR A 117 -14.70 -24.12 11.73
N GLN A 118 -15.13 -23.61 12.88
CA GLN A 118 -14.94 -22.21 13.27
C GLN A 118 -13.47 -21.82 13.36
N LEU A 119 -12.61 -22.73 13.85
CA LEU A 119 -11.18 -22.51 13.95
C LEU A 119 -10.55 -22.46 12.54
N THR A 120 -10.95 -23.34 11.64
CA THR A 120 -10.53 -23.36 10.23
C THR A 120 -10.98 -22.09 9.50
N GLU A 121 -12.24 -21.68 9.69
CA GLU A 121 -12.76 -20.42 9.14
C GLU A 121 -12.03 -19.20 9.71
N SER A 122 -11.72 -19.18 11.01
CA SER A 122 -10.95 -18.10 11.63
C SER A 122 -9.51 -18.05 11.12
N ASP A 123 -8.87 -19.21 10.92
CA ASP A 123 -7.52 -19.31 10.34
C ASP A 123 -7.50 -18.85 8.89
N ASN A 124 -8.50 -19.25 8.09
CA ASN A 124 -8.68 -18.76 6.72
C ASN A 124 -8.92 -17.25 6.68
N ARG A 125 -9.78 -16.72 7.55
CA ARG A 125 -10.02 -15.27 7.68
C ARG A 125 -8.75 -14.52 8.09
N LEU A 126 -7.93 -15.10 8.97
CA LEU A 126 -6.64 -14.51 9.35
C LEU A 126 -5.66 -14.50 8.17
N LYS A 127 -5.58 -15.59 7.40
CA LYS A 127 -4.78 -15.67 6.17
C LYS A 127 -5.25 -14.69 5.09
N GLU A 128 -6.56 -14.50 4.95
CA GLU A 128 -7.17 -13.50 4.07
C GLU A 128 -6.91 -12.05 4.55
N SER A 129 -6.86 -11.82 5.86
CA SER A 129 -6.56 -10.51 6.44
C SER A 129 -5.07 -10.10 6.35
N GLY A 130 -4.20 -11.03 5.94
CA GLY A 130 -2.78 -10.81 5.74
C GLY A 130 -1.90 -11.57 6.75
N PHE A 131 -0.80 -12.16 6.26
CA PHE A 131 0.17 -12.84 7.08
C PHE A 131 0.98 -11.82 7.89
N ASN A 132 0.87 -11.89 9.22
CA ASN A 132 1.61 -11.02 10.11
C ASN A 132 3.09 -11.42 10.17
N ILE A 133 4.00 -10.53 9.79
CA ILE A 133 5.44 -10.83 9.76
C ILE A 133 6.01 -11.23 11.13
N ARG A 134 5.37 -10.87 12.25
CA ARG A 134 5.80 -11.29 13.60
C ARG A 134 5.64 -12.78 13.83
N TRP A 135 4.81 -13.49 13.06
CA TRP A 135 4.77 -14.95 13.12
C TRP A 135 6.07 -15.59 12.62
N ASN A 136 6.87 -14.85 11.85
CA ASN A 136 8.23 -15.22 11.43
C ASN A 136 9.32 -14.58 12.30
N ALA A 137 9.04 -14.08 13.51
CA ALA A 137 10.02 -13.35 14.33
C ALA A 137 11.29 -14.15 14.64
N LEU A 138 11.23 -15.49 14.70
CA LEU A 138 12.42 -16.34 14.88
C LEU A 138 13.40 -16.28 13.70
N LEU A 139 12.96 -15.82 12.54
CA LEU A 139 13.80 -15.60 11.36
C LEU A 139 14.45 -14.21 11.34
N ALA A 140 14.10 -13.32 12.28
CA ALA A 140 14.67 -11.98 12.38
C ALA A 140 16.01 -12.03 13.15
N LEU A 141 17.09 -12.38 12.45
CA LEU A 141 18.41 -12.54 13.04
C LEU A 141 19.04 -11.18 13.34
N SER A 142 19.50 -10.98 14.58
CA SER A 142 20.20 -9.75 15.01
C SER A 142 19.44 -8.44 14.73
N GLY A 143 18.10 -8.50 14.70
CA GLY A 143 17.25 -7.34 14.41
C GLY A 143 17.07 -7.01 12.92
N ASP A 144 17.64 -7.80 12.01
CA ASP A 144 17.33 -7.74 10.57
C ASP A 144 16.13 -8.64 10.25
N TRP A 145 15.05 -8.04 9.76
CA TRP A 145 13.79 -8.69 9.43
C TRP A 145 13.72 -9.17 7.98
N THR A 146 14.79 -9.02 7.19
CA THR A 146 14.83 -9.38 5.77
C THR A 146 14.29 -10.79 5.51
N THR A 147 14.84 -11.82 6.18
CA THR A 147 14.41 -13.21 5.97
C THR A 147 12.97 -13.45 6.43
N ALA A 148 12.56 -12.85 7.54
CA ALA A 148 11.21 -13.00 8.07
C ALA A 148 10.14 -12.42 7.12
N ILE A 149 10.40 -11.22 6.57
CA ILE A 149 9.52 -10.54 5.63
C ILE A 149 9.55 -11.23 4.27
N GLN A 150 10.73 -11.59 3.75
CA GLN A 150 10.86 -12.30 2.48
C GLN A 150 10.11 -13.64 2.50
N THR A 151 10.22 -14.40 3.60
CA THR A 151 9.46 -15.65 3.77
C THR A 151 7.95 -15.41 3.73
N ALA A 152 7.46 -14.28 4.24
CA ALA A 152 6.05 -13.92 4.14
C ALA A 152 5.65 -13.59 2.69
N LEU A 153 6.47 -12.78 1.99
CA LEU A 153 6.23 -12.41 0.58
C LEU A 153 6.27 -13.62 -0.37
N ASP A 154 7.12 -14.60 -0.08
CA ASP A 154 7.26 -15.81 -0.89
C ASP A 154 6.07 -16.77 -0.72
N ASN A 155 5.40 -16.75 0.44
CA ASN A 155 4.33 -17.69 0.77
C ASN A 155 2.92 -17.10 0.69
N TYR A 156 2.76 -15.79 0.83
CA TYR A 156 1.46 -15.12 0.97
C TYR A 156 1.34 -13.92 0.03
N THR A 157 0.13 -13.69 -0.48
CA THR A 157 -0.17 -12.51 -1.31
C THR A 157 -0.47 -11.28 -0.48
N HIS A 158 -0.88 -11.44 0.77
CA HIS A 158 -1.19 -10.35 1.69
C HIS A 158 -0.22 -10.45 2.86
N VAL A 159 0.66 -9.46 2.99
CA VAL A 159 1.66 -9.38 4.06
C VAL A 159 1.33 -8.18 4.93
N TYR A 160 1.23 -8.44 6.24
CA TYR A 160 0.87 -7.47 7.24
C TYR A 160 2.08 -7.10 8.10
N ILE A 161 2.37 -5.81 8.15
CA ILE A 161 3.45 -5.18 8.92
C ILE A 161 2.80 -4.54 10.15
N PRO A 162 2.82 -5.18 11.33
CA PRO A 162 2.23 -4.61 12.52
C PRO A 162 2.98 -3.34 12.95
N GLU A 163 2.43 -2.60 13.91
CA GLU A 163 3.11 -1.49 14.57
C GLU A 163 4.55 -1.86 14.99
N GLY A 164 5.53 -1.01 14.67
CA GLY A 164 6.94 -1.18 15.01
C GLY A 164 7.88 -0.79 13.88
N THR A 165 9.18 -0.78 14.18
CA THR A 165 10.24 -0.59 13.18
C THR A 165 10.91 -1.92 12.87
N PHE A 166 10.95 -2.27 11.59
CA PHE A 166 11.48 -3.53 11.07
C PHE A 166 12.62 -3.22 10.10
N PRO A 167 13.88 -3.24 10.59
CA PRO A 167 15.05 -3.08 9.74
C PRO A 167 15.14 -4.18 8.68
N PHE A 168 15.53 -3.85 7.45
CA PHE A 168 15.75 -4.83 6.38
C PHE A 168 16.75 -4.32 5.32
N THR A 169 17.31 -5.23 4.52
CA THR A 169 18.41 -4.93 3.58
C THR A 169 18.06 -5.03 2.11
N SER A 170 17.10 -5.87 1.72
CA SER A 170 16.43 -5.88 0.40
C SER A 170 15.31 -6.91 0.38
N LEU A 171 14.27 -6.67 -0.41
CA LEU A 171 13.13 -7.58 -0.58
C LEU A 171 12.85 -7.78 -2.06
N THR A 172 12.42 -8.99 -2.42
CA THR A 172 11.96 -9.32 -3.77
C THR A 172 10.50 -9.73 -3.74
N VAL A 173 9.69 -9.16 -4.62
CA VAL A 173 8.28 -9.50 -4.80
C VAL A 173 8.13 -10.25 -6.12
N THR A 174 7.71 -11.51 -6.04
CA THR A 174 7.54 -12.40 -7.20
C THR A 174 6.09 -12.83 -7.40
N ARG A 175 5.27 -12.79 -6.34
CA ARG A 175 3.89 -13.26 -6.34
C ARG A 175 2.94 -12.26 -6.95
N PHE A 176 2.03 -12.78 -7.77
CA PHE A 176 0.94 -12.04 -8.37
C PHE A 176 0.02 -11.41 -7.31
N GLY A 177 -0.31 -10.12 -7.47
CA GLY A 177 -1.31 -9.44 -6.64
C GLY A 177 -0.86 -9.19 -5.20
N THR A 178 0.45 -8.99 -4.98
CA THR A 178 0.99 -8.82 -3.64
C THR A 178 0.52 -7.50 -3.01
N THR A 179 0.07 -7.56 -1.78
CA THR A 179 -0.28 -6.42 -0.93
C THR A 179 0.61 -6.43 0.31
N ILE A 180 1.29 -5.32 0.56
CA ILE A 180 2.01 -5.04 1.81
C ILE A 180 1.22 -3.97 2.55
N SER A 181 0.73 -4.29 3.74
CA SER A 181 -0.14 -3.41 4.52
C SER A 181 0.43 -3.19 5.91
N GLY A 182 0.30 -1.98 6.45
CA GLY A 182 0.63 -1.65 7.83
C GLY A 182 -0.60 -1.34 8.69
N ASP A 183 -0.36 -1.01 9.96
CA ASP A 183 -1.40 -0.58 10.90
C ASP A 183 -2.02 0.75 10.42
N GLY A 184 -3.35 0.77 10.35
CA GLY A 184 -4.17 1.69 9.54
C GLY A 184 -4.24 3.16 9.96
N GLN A 185 -3.13 3.82 10.28
CA GLN A 185 -3.10 5.26 10.50
C GLN A 185 -2.08 5.96 9.60
N LEU A 186 -2.44 7.14 9.08
CA LEU A 186 -1.66 7.93 8.10
C LEU A 186 -0.38 8.58 8.66
N ASN A 187 -0.02 8.27 9.91
CA ASN A 187 1.27 8.52 10.53
C ASN A 187 1.77 7.27 11.28
N GLY A 188 1.24 6.12 10.87
CA GLY A 188 1.19 4.86 11.59
C GLY A 188 2.55 4.24 11.81
N SER A 189 2.65 3.57 12.95
CA SER A 189 3.86 3.06 13.57
C SER A 189 4.50 1.88 12.85
N SER A 190 3.91 1.36 11.76
CA SER A 190 4.46 0.30 10.91
C SER A 190 5.53 0.83 9.95
N LYS A 191 6.80 0.58 10.26
CA LYS A 191 7.95 1.11 9.53
C LYS A 191 8.83 -0.01 9.01
N LEU A 192 8.96 -0.11 7.70
CA LEU A 192 10.03 -0.85 7.05
C LEU A 192 11.24 0.08 6.91
N GLN A 193 12.31 -0.22 7.63
CA GLN A 193 13.50 0.62 7.68
C GLN A 193 14.64 -0.01 6.88
N TYR A 194 14.91 0.54 5.71
CA TYR A 194 15.93 0.05 4.80
C TYR A 194 17.33 0.52 5.23
N SER A 195 18.25 -0.44 5.41
CA SER A 195 19.65 -0.19 5.78
C SER A 195 20.65 -0.48 4.64
N GLY A 196 20.17 -0.87 3.45
CA GLY A 196 21.02 -1.11 2.29
C GLY A 196 21.39 0.16 1.50
N SER A 197 22.10 -0.03 0.38
CA SER A 197 22.58 1.06 -0.48
C SER A 197 22.02 1.04 -1.91
N ALA A 198 21.24 0.02 -2.28
CA ALA A 198 20.73 -0.20 -3.63
C ALA A 198 19.19 -0.19 -3.65
N ILE A 199 18.57 -1.28 -4.07
CA ILE A 199 17.11 -1.41 -4.16
C ILE A 199 16.56 -1.96 -2.84
N ALA A 200 15.55 -1.30 -2.29
CA ALA A 200 14.84 -1.78 -1.11
C ALA A 200 13.82 -2.86 -1.47
N ILE A 201 12.88 -2.57 -2.37
CA ILE A 201 11.88 -3.55 -2.82
C ILE A 201 12.00 -3.68 -4.33
N LYS A 202 12.40 -4.86 -4.80
CA LYS A 202 12.43 -5.20 -6.23
C LYS A 202 11.20 -6.03 -6.60
N VAL A 203 10.43 -5.59 -7.58
CA VAL A 203 9.30 -6.35 -8.13
C VAL A 203 9.73 -7.02 -9.42
N MET A 204 9.46 -8.32 -9.53
CA MET A 204 9.80 -9.13 -10.70
C MET A 204 8.62 -9.21 -11.68
N GLY A 205 8.89 -9.35 -12.98
CA GLY A 205 7.90 -9.18 -14.05
C GLY A 205 6.69 -10.13 -14.12
N SER A 206 6.59 -11.13 -13.25
CA SER A 206 5.39 -11.97 -13.07
C SER A 206 4.30 -11.33 -12.20
N VAL A 207 4.57 -10.15 -11.63
CA VAL A 207 3.68 -9.46 -10.68
C VAL A 207 2.85 -8.43 -11.44
N ASN A 208 1.63 -8.76 -11.88
CA ASN A 208 0.78 -7.78 -12.58
C ASN A 208 0.52 -6.49 -11.76
N TYR A 209 0.61 -6.59 -10.43
CA TYR A 209 0.29 -5.49 -9.53
C TYR A 209 0.93 -5.64 -8.14
N LEU A 210 1.42 -4.52 -7.58
CA LEU A 210 1.84 -4.38 -6.18
C LEU A 210 1.00 -3.31 -5.48
N LYS A 211 0.47 -3.63 -4.28
CA LYS A 211 -0.20 -2.69 -3.40
C LYS A 211 0.63 -2.40 -2.15
N LEU A 212 0.76 -1.13 -1.78
CA LEU A 212 1.25 -0.73 -0.47
C LEU A 212 0.18 0.11 0.25
N GLN A 213 -0.15 -0.26 1.48
CA GLN A 213 -1.15 0.46 2.26
C GLN A 213 -0.70 0.77 3.68
N ASN A 214 -0.95 1.99 4.15
CA ASN A 214 -0.75 2.42 5.54
C ASN A 214 0.60 2.02 6.13
N ILE A 215 1.68 2.26 5.38
CA ILE A 215 3.01 1.77 5.73
C ILE A 215 4.06 2.85 5.47
N GLN A 216 5.10 2.88 6.31
CA GLN A 216 6.27 3.71 6.06
C GLN A 216 7.41 2.87 5.47
N LEU A 217 7.99 3.32 4.37
CA LEU A 217 9.21 2.79 3.78
C LEU A 217 10.31 3.85 3.91
N LEU A 218 11.26 3.61 4.80
CA LEU A 218 12.26 4.61 5.22
C LEU A 218 13.67 4.15 4.84
N GLY A 219 14.33 4.88 3.95
CA GLY A 219 15.76 4.75 3.68
C GLY A 219 16.58 5.49 4.75
N ILE A 220 17.58 4.83 5.31
CA ILE A 220 18.55 5.48 6.20
C ILE A 220 19.75 5.96 5.36
N PRO A 221 20.00 7.28 5.27
CA PRO A 221 21.20 7.77 4.61
C PRO A 221 22.45 7.35 5.40
N ALA A 222 23.51 6.95 4.70
CA ALA A 222 24.78 6.54 5.29
C ALA A 222 25.50 7.71 5.97
N VAL A 223 25.27 8.93 5.49
CA VAL A 223 25.77 10.18 6.06
C VAL A 223 24.60 10.92 6.70
N SER A 224 24.70 11.32 7.97
CA SER A 224 23.59 11.93 8.71
C SER A 224 23.13 13.30 8.19
N THR A 225 23.98 13.98 7.41
CA THR A 225 23.66 15.25 6.73
C THR A 225 22.98 15.06 5.38
N ASP A 226 23.03 13.85 4.83
CA ASP A 226 22.38 13.52 3.57
C ASP A 226 20.90 13.21 3.79
N TYR A 227 20.10 13.46 2.77
CA TYR A 227 18.68 13.10 2.80
C TYR A 227 18.43 11.67 2.33
N PHE A 228 19.33 11.10 1.51
CA PHE A 228 19.18 9.77 0.90
C PHE A 228 20.52 9.14 0.54
N ASN A 229 20.56 7.82 0.31
CA ASN A 229 21.75 7.17 -0.24
C ASN A 229 21.81 7.36 -1.77
N ILE A 230 22.96 7.79 -2.29
CA ILE A 230 23.19 7.84 -3.75
C ILE A 230 23.11 6.40 -4.31
N GLY A 231 22.37 6.23 -5.40
CA GLY A 231 22.07 4.96 -6.05
C GLY A 231 20.85 4.23 -5.51
N SER A 232 20.28 4.70 -4.38
CA SER A 232 19.21 3.96 -3.72
C SER A 232 17.85 4.11 -4.41
N ILE A 233 17.12 3.00 -4.47
CA ILE A 233 15.76 2.93 -5.01
C ILE A 233 14.85 2.32 -3.95
N GLY A 234 13.75 3.01 -3.62
CA GLY A 234 12.78 2.50 -2.65
C GLY A 234 11.99 1.32 -3.21
N ILE A 235 11.31 1.52 -4.32
CA ILE A 235 10.53 0.48 -5.00
C ILE A 235 10.92 0.48 -6.48
N ASP A 236 11.42 -0.65 -6.94
CA ASP A 236 11.76 -0.89 -8.33
C ASP A 236 10.73 -1.82 -8.97
N ILE A 237 9.97 -1.30 -9.93
CA ILE A 237 9.00 -2.04 -10.73
C ILE A 237 9.41 -2.12 -12.20
N THR A 238 10.71 -2.02 -12.52
CA THR A 238 11.15 -1.98 -13.91
C THR A 238 11.05 -3.32 -14.64
N ASP A 239 10.95 -4.42 -13.92
CA ASP A 239 10.84 -5.74 -14.54
C ASP A 239 9.35 -6.02 -14.84
N GLY A 240 8.95 -6.03 -16.12
CA GLY A 240 7.61 -6.43 -16.58
C GLY A 240 6.50 -5.37 -16.56
N ASN A 241 5.27 -5.74 -16.94
CA ASN A 241 4.11 -4.83 -16.98
C ASN A 241 3.46 -4.72 -15.58
N VAL A 242 4.16 -4.12 -14.64
CA VAL A 242 3.73 -4.02 -13.24
C VAL A 242 2.97 -2.72 -13.02
N SER A 243 1.77 -2.81 -12.44
CA SER A 243 1.03 -1.64 -11.92
C SER A 243 1.32 -1.47 -10.43
N ILE A 244 1.44 -0.24 -9.93
CA ILE A 244 1.57 0.01 -8.49
C ILE A 244 0.39 0.82 -7.96
N MET A 245 -0.14 0.42 -6.81
CA MET A 245 -1.10 1.23 -6.06
C MET A 245 -0.58 1.50 -4.65
N THR A 246 -0.65 2.77 -4.27
CA THR A 246 -0.29 3.23 -2.94
C THR A 246 -1.48 3.95 -2.32
N ASP A 247 -1.73 3.67 -1.05
CA ASP A 247 -2.78 4.30 -0.25
C ASP A 247 -2.30 4.43 1.20
N GLY A 248 -1.89 5.63 1.61
CA GLY A 248 -1.23 5.79 2.91
C GLY A 248 0.21 5.31 2.93
N LEU A 249 0.92 5.34 1.79
CA LEU A 249 2.35 5.07 1.77
C LEU A 249 3.12 6.33 2.16
N PHE A 250 3.96 6.24 3.18
CA PHE A 250 5.01 7.24 3.42
C PHE A 250 6.36 6.68 3.00
N ILE A 251 6.96 7.23 1.96
CA ILE A 251 8.29 6.85 1.49
C ILE A 251 9.27 8.01 1.63
N SER A 252 10.42 7.75 2.24
CA SER A 252 11.44 8.77 2.49
C SER A 252 12.84 8.21 2.43
N GLY A 253 13.81 9.04 2.04
CA GLY A 253 15.24 8.75 2.22
C GLY A 253 15.87 7.89 1.12
N PHE A 254 15.29 7.89 -0.08
CA PHE A 254 15.81 7.21 -1.26
C PHE A 254 16.22 8.22 -2.33
N GLU A 255 17.25 7.93 -3.13
CA GLU A 255 17.54 8.78 -4.29
C GLU A 255 16.33 8.75 -5.23
N ARG A 256 15.79 7.55 -5.50
CA ARG A 256 14.54 7.36 -6.24
C ARG A 256 13.52 6.65 -5.36
N CYS A 257 12.36 7.26 -5.09
CA CYS A 257 11.35 6.59 -4.28
C CYS A 257 10.72 5.42 -5.03
N ILE A 258 10.16 5.65 -6.23
CA ILE A 258 9.57 4.60 -7.06
C ILE A 258 10.09 4.73 -8.49
N LEU A 259 10.68 3.65 -9.02
CA LEU A 259 11.19 3.54 -10.38
C LEU A 259 10.33 2.57 -11.20
N SER A 260 9.79 3.05 -12.31
CA SER A 260 8.98 2.27 -13.26
C SER A 260 9.68 2.10 -14.62
N ASN A 261 9.17 1.22 -15.49
CA ASN A 261 9.71 0.95 -16.84
C ASN A 261 8.87 1.53 -17.98
N TYR A 262 8.06 2.56 -17.74
CA TYR A 262 7.10 3.14 -18.69
C TYR A 262 5.96 2.22 -19.16
N ASN A 263 6.13 0.89 -19.14
CA ASN A 263 5.12 -0.08 -19.57
C ASN A 263 4.10 -0.43 -18.47
N GLY A 264 4.28 0.08 -17.26
CA GLY A 264 3.28 0.02 -16.20
C GLY A 264 2.10 0.95 -16.49
N TYR A 265 0.89 0.38 -16.60
CA TYR A 265 -0.36 1.12 -16.77
C TYR A 265 -1.16 1.12 -15.46
N TYR A 266 -2.15 2.00 -15.32
CA TYR A 266 -3.12 1.99 -14.21
C TYR A 266 -2.50 2.12 -12.81
N SER A 267 -1.33 2.77 -12.72
CA SER A 267 -0.72 3.06 -11.43
C SER A 267 -1.52 4.15 -10.70
N LYS A 268 -1.70 3.97 -9.39
CA LYS A 268 -2.47 4.87 -8.54
C LYS A 268 -1.66 5.28 -7.34
N ILE A 269 -1.40 6.57 -7.21
CA ILE A 269 -0.69 7.13 -6.07
C ILE A 269 -1.67 8.00 -5.31
N THR A 270 -2.22 7.45 -4.23
CA THR A 270 -3.27 8.11 -3.46
C THR A 270 -2.87 8.24 -2.01
N ASN A 271 -3.21 9.37 -1.38
CA ASN A 271 -3.08 9.50 0.08
C ASN A 271 -1.65 9.20 0.58
N SER A 272 -0.64 9.54 -0.22
CA SER A 272 0.75 9.12 -0.01
C SER A 272 1.65 10.31 0.27
N ARG A 273 2.81 10.05 0.87
CA ARG A 273 3.83 11.05 1.21
C ARG A 273 5.19 10.65 0.67
N PHE A 274 5.84 11.56 -0.04
CA PHE A 274 7.18 11.38 -0.60
C PHE A 274 8.11 12.46 -0.05
N GLU A 275 9.18 12.06 0.63
CA GLU A 275 10.11 13.03 1.23
C GLU A 275 11.58 12.70 1.07
N LYS A 276 12.41 13.75 1.17
CA LYS A 276 13.87 13.62 1.29
C LYS A 276 14.44 12.71 0.20
N SER A 277 14.07 13.00 -1.03
CA SER A 277 14.41 12.17 -2.20
C SER A 277 14.83 13.02 -3.36
N LYS A 278 15.77 12.57 -4.19
CA LYS A 278 16.06 13.28 -5.43
C LYS A 278 14.87 13.18 -6.38
N GLU A 279 14.36 11.98 -6.61
CA GLU A 279 13.29 11.73 -7.58
C GLU A 279 12.18 10.90 -6.92
N CYS A 280 10.95 11.41 -6.87
CA CYS A 280 9.87 10.69 -6.18
C CYS A 280 9.27 9.59 -7.07
N LEU A 281 8.70 9.95 -8.22
CA LEU A 281 8.10 9.01 -9.17
C LEU A 281 8.86 9.08 -10.49
N VAL A 282 9.49 7.97 -10.88
CA VAL A 282 10.43 7.95 -12.01
C VAL A 282 9.96 7.03 -13.13
N ASN A 283 9.96 7.56 -14.36
CA ASN A 283 9.73 6.83 -15.60
C ASN A 283 8.37 6.12 -15.67
N PHE A 284 7.33 6.77 -15.15
CA PHE A 284 5.96 6.28 -15.23
C PHE A 284 5.34 6.56 -16.61
N SER A 285 4.43 5.68 -17.04
CA SER A 285 3.48 6.05 -18.09
C SER A 285 2.53 7.11 -17.55
N ALA A 286 2.45 8.26 -18.20
CA ALA A 286 1.40 9.24 -17.95
C ALA A 286 0.03 8.60 -18.20
N ASN A 287 -0.07 7.75 -19.23
CA ASN A 287 -1.31 7.07 -19.61
C ASN A 287 -1.83 6.22 -18.43
N ASN A 288 -2.90 6.69 -17.79
CA ASN A 288 -3.55 6.06 -16.64
C ASN A 288 -2.73 6.08 -15.34
N LEU A 289 -1.83 7.04 -15.16
CA LEU A 289 -1.28 7.38 -13.85
C LEU A 289 -2.22 8.40 -13.16
N ASP A 290 -2.80 7.98 -12.03
CA ASP A 290 -3.65 8.83 -11.19
C ASP A 290 -2.89 9.18 -9.91
N ILE A 291 -2.62 10.47 -9.70
CA ILE A 291 -1.95 10.98 -8.50
C ILE A 291 -2.93 11.90 -7.77
N LYS A 292 -3.29 11.52 -6.55
CA LYS A 292 -4.32 12.21 -5.79
C LYS A 292 -4.04 12.27 -4.30
N ASP A 293 -4.47 13.35 -3.63
CA ASP A 293 -4.42 13.48 -2.17
C ASP A 293 -2.99 13.21 -1.62
N THR A 294 -1.94 13.58 -2.37
CA THR A 294 -0.55 13.15 -2.14
C THR A 294 0.36 14.35 -1.87
N ARG A 295 1.28 14.19 -0.91
CA ARG A 295 2.26 15.21 -0.52
C ARG A 295 3.66 14.87 -1.00
N PHE A 296 4.32 15.81 -1.64
CA PHE A 296 5.72 15.76 -2.03
C PHE A 296 6.49 16.87 -1.32
N GLN A 297 7.52 16.53 -0.56
CA GLN A 297 8.30 17.53 0.18
C GLN A 297 9.82 17.25 0.12
N LYS A 298 10.67 18.29 0.04
CA LYS A 298 12.14 18.14 0.08
C LYS A 298 12.65 17.23 -1.04
N PHE A 299 12.37 17.61 -2.28
CA PHE A 299 12.69 16.81 -3.45
C PHE A 299 13.40 17.58 -4.58
N HIS A 300 14.05 16.86 -5.49
CA HIS A 300 14.57 17.45 -6.72
C HIS A 300 13.52 17.41 -7.84
N ASN A 301 13.10 16.21 -8.27
CA ASN A 301 11.99 16.01 -9.22
C ASN A 301 10.86 15.22 -8.56
N ALA A 302 9.62 15.71 -8.60
CA ALA A 302 8.49 14.97 -8.06
C ALA A 302 8.06 13.85 -9.03
N ILE A 303 7.77 14.20 -10.28
CA ILE A 303 7.14 13.29 -11.23
C ILE A 303 7.91 13.33 -12.56
N ILE A 304 8.49 12.19 -12.96
CA ILE A 304 9.12 11.98 -14.26
C ILE A 304 8.26 10.99 -15.04
N VAL A 305 7.67 11.44 -16.13
CA VAL A 305 6.67 10.69 -16.91
C VAL A 305 6.99 10.70 -18.40
N ASN A 306 6.50 9.68 -19.08
CA ASN A 306 6.41 9.63 -20.54
C ASN A 306 4.95 9.38 -20.94
N GLY A 307 4.50 9.90 -22.08
CA GLY A 307 3.17 9.61 -22.60
C GLY A 307 2.22 10.80 -22.65
N THR A 308 0.93 10.53 -22.82
CA THR A 308 0.01 11.54 -23.38
C THR A 308 -0.93 12.23 -22.41
N ASN A 309 -1.28 11.67 -21.25
CA ASN A 309 -2.28 12.30 -20.37
C ASN A 309 -1.98 12.06 -18.89
N LEU A 310 -1.54 13.08 -18.16
CA LEU A 310 -1.31 13.02 -16.72
C LEU A 310 -2.37 13.81 -15.96
N THR A 311 -2.96 13.23 -14.92
CA THR A 311 -3.83 13.93 -13.98
C THR A 311 -3.23 13.92 -12.58
N ILE A 312 -3.12 15.11 -11.99
CA ILE A 312 -2.67 15.35 -10.63
C ILE A 312 -3.78 16.14 -9.94
N SER A 313 -4.29 15.66 -8.81
CA SER A 313 -5.33 16.39 -8.09
C SER A 313 -5.16 16.40 -6.58
N LYS A 314 -5.46 17.53 -5.94
CA LYS A 314 -5.39 17.65 -4.47
C LYS A 314 -4.03 17.23 -3.92
N CYS A 315 -2.94 17.63 -4.56
CA CYS A 315 -1.59 17.32 -4.11
C CYS A 315 -0.90 18.56 -3.54
N SER A 316 0.11 18.37 -2.69
CA SER A 316 1.03 19.43 -2.28
C SER A 316 2.44 19.16 -2.77
N PHE A 317 3.12 20.23 -3.21
CA PHE A 317 4.50 20.20 -3.67
C PHE A 317 5.29 21.28 -2.94
N GLU A 318 6.17 20.88 -2.03
CA GLU A 318 6.79 21.77 -1.06
C GLU A 318 8.32 21.59 -1.05
N ILE A 319 9.08 22.68 -0.90
CA ILE A 319 10.54 22.64 -0.70
C ILE A 319 11.24 21.78 -1.78
N PHE A 320 11.38 22.33 -2.99
CA PHE A 320 12.02 21.60 -4.08
C PHE A 320 13.03 22.45 -4.83
N ASN A 321 13.95 21.78 -5.54
CA ASN A 321 15.03 22.46 -6.29
C ASN A 321 15.13 22.03 -7.77
N GLY A 322 14.20 21.20 -8.26
CA GLY A 322 14.05 20.82 -9.66
C GLY A 322 12.62 21.03 -10.16
N SER A 323 12.02 19.98 -10.75
CA SER A 323 10.73 20.06 -11.46
C SER A 323 9.59 19.36 -10.72
N ILE A 324 8.37 19.88 -10.79
CA ILE A 324 7.19 19.10 -10.35
C ILE A 324 6.91 17.99 -11.36
N VAL A 325 6.78 18.35 -12.65
CA VAL A 325 6.61 17.37 -13.73
C VAL A 325 7.71 17.51 -14.77
N ASN A 326 8.35 16.39 -15.07
CA ASN A 326 9.35 16.25 -16.11
C ASN A 326 8.87 15.24 -17.17
N GLY A 327 8.62 15.72 -18.38
CA GLY A 327 8.28 14.90 -19.55
C GLY A 327 9.55 14.43 -20.24
N SER A 328 9.89 13.15 -20.09
CA SER A 328 11.13 12.58 -20.64
C SER A 328 11.00 11.98 -22.05
N GLY A 329 9.81 12.04 -22.65
CA GLY A 329 9.49 11.41 -23.95
C GLY A 329 9.28 12.42 -25.10
N ALA A 330 9.22 11.90 -26.33
CA ALA A 330 8.88 12.68 -27.52
C ALA A 330 7.37 12.97 -27.65
N GLU A 331 6.54 12.30 -26.86
CA GLU A 331 5.09 12.45 -26.89
C GLU A 331 4.66 13.70 -26.10
N ALA A 332 4.11 14.69 -26.80
CA ALA A 332 3.61 15.92 -26.17
C ALA A 332 2.24 15.67 -25.51
N GLY A 333 2.25 15.30 -24.23
CA GLY A 333 1.04 14.99 -23.46
C GLY A 333 0.27 16.19 -22.90
N ILE A 334 -0.97 15.95 -22.46
CA ILE A 334 -1.80 16.85 -21.67
C ILE A 334 -1.50 16.62 -20.19
N ILE A 335 -1.17 17.68 -19.47
CA ILE A 335 -1.12 17.68 -18.01
C ILE A 335 -2.36 18.40 -17.49
N THR A 336 -3.06 17.78 -16.54
CA THR A 336 -4.09 18.45 -15.74
C THR A 336 -3.69 18.42 -14.28
N MET A 337 -3.44 19.59 -13.71
CA MET A 337 -3.16 19.79 -12.28
C MET A 337 -4.34 20.56 -11.68
N LYS A 338 -5.00 19.96 -10.68
CA LYS A 338 -6.24 20.48 -10.12
C LYS A 338 -6.24 20.50 -8.59
N ASP A 339 -6.72 21.58 -7.98
CA ASP A 339 -6.87 21.70 -6.52
C ASP A 339 -5.54 21.46 -5.78
N CYS A 340 -4.39 21.73 -6.41
CA CYS A 340 -3.08 21.47 -5.84
C CYS A 340 -2.48 22.73 -5.18
N TYR A 341 -1.63 22.48 -4.18
CA TYR A 341 -0.84 23.48 -3.49
C TYR A 341 0.63 23.36 -3.89
N VAL A 342 1.30 24.48 -4.14
CA VAL A 342 2.73 24.53 -4.44
C VAL A 342 3.40 25.59 -3.58
N GLU A 343 4.51 25.22 -2.94
CA GLU A 343 5.28 26.13 -2.07
C GLU A 343 6.78 25.99 -2.29
N ILE A 344 7.45 27.12 -2.51
CA ILE A 344 8.91 27.17 -2.61
C ILE A 344 9.48 27.95 -1.43
N TYR A 345 10.45 27.33 -0.77
CA TYR A 345 11.31 27.95 0.25
C TYR A 345 12.70 28.18 -0.32
N ASP A 346 13.13 29.43 -0.35
CA ASP A 346 14.44 29.85 -0.86
C ASP A 346 15.52 29.95 0.24
N ASN A 347 15.14 29.70 1.50
CA ASN A 347 16.03 29.82 2.66
C ASN A 347 16.48 28.49 3.27
N ILE A 348 16.07 27.36 2.69
CA ILE A 348 16.48 26.04 3.18
C ILE A 348 17.71 25.58 2.41
N ASP A 349 18.79 25.27 3.11
CA ASP A 349 20.01 24.76 2.50
C ASP A 349 19.79 23.37 1.86
N LEU A 350 20.44 23.14 0.72
CA LEU A 350 20.45 21.83 0.08
C LEU A 350 21.35 20.88 0.87
N PRO A 351 20.89 19.65 1.13
CA PRO A 351 21.76 18.58 1.58
C PRO A 351 22.89 18.34 0.58
N THR A 352 24.02 17.82 1.06
CA THR A 352 25.23 17.58 0.27
C THR A 352 25.03 16.67 -0.93
N ASN A 353 24.09 15.74 -0.86
CA ASN A 353 23.76 14.79 -1.92
C ASN A 353 22.71 15.29 -2.92
N PHE A 354 22.22 16.54 -2.82
CA PHE A 354 21.32 17.12 -3.81
C PHE A 354 22.08 17.76 -4.98
N PRO A 355 21.57 17.65 -6.22
CA PRO A 355 22.15 18.35 -7.36
C PRO A 355 21.99 19.86 -7.18
N ASN A 356 23.08 20.62 -7.26
CA ASN A 356 23.03 22.08 -7.26
C ASN A 356 22.66 22.58 -8.67
N GLN A 357 21.44 23.09 -8.85
CA GLN A 357 20.96 23.57 -10.15
C GLN A 357 21.42 24.99 -10.48
N ILE A 358 21.85 25.78 -9.50
CA ILE A 358 22.24 27.18 -9.69
C ILE A 358 23.73 27.28 -9.41
N ALA A 359 24.53 27.15 -10.48
CA ALA A 359 25.99 27.21 -10.38
C ALA A 359 26.52 28.60 -9.96
N ASN A 360 25.74 29.67 -10.15
CA ASN A 360 26.10 31.05 -9.80
C ASN A 360 24.85 31.86 -9.39
N GLY A 361 24.77 32.30 -8.13
CA GLY A 361 23.71 33.19 -7.63
C GLY A 361 23.42 33.04 -6.13
N ALA A 362 22.60 33.94 -5.58
CA ALA A 362 22.22 33.95 -4.16
C ALA A 362 21.45 32.70 -3.68
N LEU A 363 20.96 31.89 -4.62
CA LEU A 363 20.22 30.64 -4.37
C LEU A 363 21.08 29.38 -4.61
N ALA A 364 22.38 29.53 -4.89
CA ALA A 364 23.28 28.39 -5.03
C ALA A 364 23.35 27.59 -3.72
N GLY A 365 23.17 26.28 -3.79
CA GLY A 365 23.17 25.43 -2.59
C GLY A 365 21.92 25.52 -1.73
N LYS A 366 20.81 26.10 -2.22
CA LYS A 366 19.52 26.15 -1.51
C LYS A 366 18.38 25.51 -2.30
N PHE A 367 17.34 25.07 -1.60
CA PHE A 367 16.05 24.82 -2.23
C PHE A 367 15.55 26.15 -2.84
N GLY A 368 14.85 26.08 -3.98
CA GLY A 368 14.63 27.27 -4.82
C GLY A 368 14.32 26.94 -6.28
N GLY A 369 13.81 25.72 -6.53
CA GLY A 369 13.48 25.22 -7.84
C GLY A 369 12.32 25.99 -8.41
N ASN A 370 12.58 26.82 -9.41
CA ASN A 370 11.56 27.67 -10.04
C ASN A 370 10.84 26.97 -11.20
N ILE A 371 11.09 25.67 -11.43
CA ILE A 371 10.59 24.94 -12.59
C ILE A 371 9.42 24.09 -12.15
N LEU A 372 8.21 24.38 -12.64
CA LEU A 372 7.06 23.51 -12.38
C LEU A 372 7.00 22.39 -13.42
N PHE A 373 7.24 22.74 -14.69
CA PHE A 373 7.11 21.83 -15.82
C PHE A 373 8.35 21.91 -16.71
N THR A 374 8.93 20.76 -17.05
CA THR A 374 10.02 20.62 -18.03
C THR A 374 9.75 19.45 -18.98
N GLY A 375 10.16 19.55 -20.24
CA GLY A 375 9.96 18.48 -21.24
C GLY A 375 8.76 18.69 -22.16
N ALA A 376 8.47 17.73 -23.04
CA ALA A 376 7.47 17.88 -24.10
C ALA A 376 6.03 17.70 -23.58
N PHE A 377 5.21 18.75 -23.70
CA PHE A 377 3.79 18.75 -23.34
C PHE A 377 3.01 19.48 -24.43
N SER A 378 1.82 19.02 -24.79
CA SER A 378 0.94 19.70 -25.74
C SER A 378 -0.01 20.68 -25.06
N ILE A 379 -0.53 20.33 -23.88
CA ILE A 379 -1.43 21.19 -23.11
C ILE A 379 -1.10 21.06 -21.63
N ILE A 380 -1.02 22.19 -20.93
CA ILE A 380 -0.98 22.22 -19.47
C ILE A 380 -2.25 22.91 -18.98
N LYS A 381 -3.02 22.23 -18.14
CA LYS A 381 -4.24 22.74 -17.52
C LYS A 381 -4.04 22.90 -16.02
N LEU A 382 -4.14 24.12 -15.55
CA LEU A 382 -4.12 24.47 -14.12
C LEU A 382 -5.53 24.90 -13.72
N ILE A 383 -6.16 24.14 -12.82
CA ILE A 383 -7.54 24.35 -12.38
C ILE A 383 -7.56 24.50 -10.86
N ASP A 384 -8.01 25.65 -10.34
CA ASP A 384 -8.20 25.87 -8.89
C ASP A 384 -6.92 25.58 -8.04
N ASN A 385 -5.72 25.95 -8.51
CA ASN A 385 -4.45 25.70 -7.79
C ASN A 385 -3.96 26.92 -7.01
N ASP A 386 -3.33 26.70 -5.85
CA ASP A 386 -2.66 27.72 -5.04
C ASP A 386 -1.14 27.60 -5.19
N LEU A 387 -0.49 28.62 -5.77
CA LEU A 387 0.93 28.61 -6.14
C LEU A 387 1.71 29.70 -5.38
N GLN A 388 2.37 29.31 -4.30
CA GLN A 388 3.20 30.18 -3.45
C GLN A 388 4.66 30.05 -3.84
N LEU A 389 5.09 30.86 -4.81
CA LEU A 389 6.40 30.72 -5.43
C LEU A 389 7.30 31.87 -4.97
N GLY A 390 8.33 31.58 -4.16
CA GLY A 390 9.38 32.54 -3.79
C GLY A 390 10.25 33.06 -4.95
N GLY A 391 9.81 32.92 -6.21
CA GLY A 391 10.58 33.25 -7.41
C GLY A 391 9.74 33.32 -8.69
N VAL A 392 10.38 32.99 -9.82
CA VAL A 392 9.78 33.08 -11.17
C VAL A 392 9.04 31.78 -11.47
N PHE A 393 7.77 31.86 -11.91
CA PHE A 393 7.10 30.71 -12.53
C PHE A 393 7.84 30.32 -13.83
N ARG A 394 8.48 29.14 -13.89
CA ARG A 394 9.15 28.67 -15.11
C ARG A 394 8.55 27.38 -15.64
N VAL A 395 8.25 27.45 -16.94
CA VAL A 395 7.97 26.32 -17.82
C VAL A 395 9.11 26.29 -18.83
N VAL A 396 9.95 25.25 -18.80
CA VAL A 396 11.24 25.24 -19.52
C VAL A 396 11.27 24.09 -20.52
N SER A 397 11.85 24.33 -21.70
CA SER A 397 12.10 23.28 -22.71
C SER A 397 10.85 22.50 -23.12
N VAL A 398 9.71 23.18 -23.26
CA VAL A 398 8.49 22.53 -23.74
C VAL A 398 8.45 22.55 -25.26
N THR A 399 8.95 21.48 -25.84
CA THR A 399 8.77 21.19 -27.26
C THR A 399 7.28 20.89 -27.47
N ASP A 400 6.60 21.69 -28.29
CA ASP A 400 5.21 21.48 -28.75
C ASP A 400 4.07 21.82 -27.79
N CYS A 401 4.30 22.67 -26.78
CA CYS A 401 3.19 23.25 -26.00
C CYS A 401 2.29 24.05 -26.93
N LYS A 402 1.07 23.60 -27.17
CA LYS A 402 0.06 24.31 -27.99
C LYS A 402 -0.75 25.26 -27.13
N SER A 403 -1.01 24.90 -25.86
CA SER A 403 -1.84 25.69 -24.96
C SER A 403 -1.43 25.54 -23.49
N LEU A 404 -1.41 26.66 -22.77
CA LEU A 404 -1.44 26.69 -21.32
C LEU A 404 -2.79 27.33 -20.92
N GLU A 405 -3.63 26.53 -20.29
CA GLU A 405 -4.98 26.89 -19.86
C GLU A 405 -5.00 27.02 -18.33
N SER A 406 -5.43 28.17 -17.85
CA SER A 406 -5.78 28.37 -16.46
C SER A 406 -7.28 28.65 -16.37
N LYS A 407 -7.98 27.88 -15.52
CA LYS A 407 -9.39 28.11 -15.18
C LYS A 407 -9.49 28.34 -13.68
N ASN A 408 -10.09 29.48 -13.32
CA ASN A 408 -10.27 29.97 -11.95
C ASN A 408 -8.96 30.29 -11.21
N LEU A 409 -9.13 30.98 -10.07
CA LEU A 409 -8.14 31.47 -9.10
C LEU A 409 -6.79 30.73 -9.14
N ILE A 410 -5.83 31.25 -9.91
CA ILE A 410 -4.41 30.97 -9.66
C ILE A 410 -3.90 32.11 -8.80
N HIS A 411 -3.62 31.83 -7.54
CA HIS A 411 -2.91 32.78 -6.70
C HIS A 411 -1.42 32.59 -6.91
N ILE A 412 -0.75 33.57 -7.53
CA ILE A 412 0.72 33.61 -7.64
C ILE A 412 1.23 34.66 -6.68
N TYR A 413 1.89 34.22 -5.61
CA TYR A 413 2.58 35.10 -4.67
C TYR A 413 4.07 35.06 -4.99
N SER A 414 4.65 36.15 -5.51
CA SER A 414 6.08 36.26 -5.82
C SER A 414 6.70 37.43 -5.07
N SER A 415 7.87 37.22 -4.45
CA SER A 415 8.59 38.22 -3.65
C SER A 415 9.52 39.12 -4.48
N GLY A 416 9.38 39.16 -5.82
CA GLY A 416 10.21 40.02 -6.68
C GLY A 416 9.54 40.47 -7.98
N ASN A 417 10.08 41.52 -8.61
CA ASN A 417 9.63 42.11 -9.88
C ASN A 417 9.80 41.20 -11.13
N ASN A 418 9.96 39.89 -10.95
CA ASN A 418 10.31 38.95 -12.02
C ASN A 418 9.18 37.95 -12.28
N LEU A 419 7.96 38.45 -12.45
CA LEU A 419 6.84 37.71 -13.05
C LEU A 419 7.07 37.55 -14.57
N ASP A 420 8.28 37.20 -14.99
CA ASP A 420 8.61 37.11 -16.40
C ASP A 420 9.83 36.22 -16.66
N ARG A 421 9.54 35.06 -17.24
CA ARG A 421 10.28 34.40 -18.34
C ARG A 421 9.67 33.02 -18.54
N LEU A 422 8.64 32.95 -19.39
CA LEU A 422 8.44 31.78 -20.26
C LEU A 422 9.70 31.66 -21.12
N TYR A 423 10.74 31.02 -20.58
CA TYR A 423 12.03 30.93 -21.26
C TYR A 423 11.93 29.83 -22.31
N ASN A 424 11.69 30.29 -23.54
CA ASN A 424 11.74 29.57 -24.80
C ASN A 424 10.66 28.47 -24.96
N PRO A 425 9.39 28.84 -25.20
CA PRO A 425 8.60 27.98 -26.07
C PRO A 425 9.31 27.98 -27.43
N SER A 426 9.50 26.82 -28.03
CA SER A 426 9.68 26.77 -29.47
C SER A 426 8.57 27.59 -30.16
N ASN A 427 8.69 27.90 -31.45
CA ASN A 427 7.70 28.69 -32.23
C ASN A 427 6.25 28.12 -32.25
N ASN A 428 5.90 27.16 -31.38
CA ASN A 428 4.71 26.33 -31.37
C ASN A 428 3.67 26.69 -30.28
N LEU A 429 3.94 27.62 -29.34
CA LEU A 429 2.92 28.06 -28.36
C LEU A 429 1.81 28.86 -29.05
N LYS A 430 0.66 28.23 -29.29
CA LYS A 430 -0.45 28.82 -30.06
C LYS A 430 -1.41 29.66 -29.21
N SER A 431 -1.50 29.40 -27.91
CA SER A 431 -2.42 30.10 -27.00
C SER A 431 -1.94 30.08 -25.55
N PHE A 432 -2.13 31.19 -24.85
CA PHE A 432 -1.99 31.31 -23.39
C PHE A 432 -3.27 31.97 -22.88
N ASN A 433 -4.12 31.19 -22.20
CA ASN A 433 -5.43 31.65 -21.75
C ASN A 433 -5.48 31.54 -20.21
N VAL A 434 -5.43 32.68 -19.54
CA VAL A 434 -5.68 32.78 -18.09
C VAL A 434 -7.06 33.37 -17.90
N ASN A 435 -8.03 32.54 -17.54
CA ASN A 435 -9.39 32.98 -17.25
C ASN A 435 -9.54 33.16 -15.73
N ASP A 436 -8.95 34.23 -15.22
CA ASP A 436 -9.18 34.69 -13.85
C ASP A 436 -10.43 35.58 -13.86
N THR A 437 -11.38 35.36 -12.96
CA THR A 437 -12.58 36.19 -12.83
C THR A 437 -12.27 37.59 -12.24
N LEU A 438 -11.00 37.87 -11.92
CA LEU A 438 -10.44 39.21 -11.68
C LEU A 438 -9.63 39.78 -12.88
N GLY A 439 -9.51 39.03 -13.98
CA GLY A 439 -8.81 39.42 -15.20
C GLY A 439 -9.72 40.19 -16.16
N LYS A 440 -9.42 41.47 -16.37
CA LYS A 440 -10.10 42.31 -17.36
C LYS A 440 -9.66 41.90 -18.78
N ASP A 441 -10.64 41.65 -19.65
CA ASP A 441 -10.44 41.34 -21.07
C ASP A 441 -9.68 42.49 -21.79
N LEU A 442 -8.58 42.18 -22.48
CA LEU A 442 -7.73 43.15 -23.20
C LEU A 442 -7.54 42.79 -24.69
N GLY A 443 -8.50 42.07 -25.27
CA GLY A 443 -8.38 41.45 -26.58
C GLY A 443 -7.63 42.27 -27.63
N VAL A 444 -6.53 41.73 -28.18
CA VAL A 444 -6.11 41.71 -29.60
C VAL A 444 -4.91 40.76 -29.77
N GLY A 445 -4.98 39.83 -30.74
CA GLY A 445 -3.92 39.45 -31.70
C GLY A 445 -2.61 38.75 -31.23
N PRO A 446 -1.93 37.99 -32.12
CA PRO A 446 -0.89 37.03 -31.74
C PRO A 446 0.47 37.70 -31.47
N TYR A 447 1.02 37.43 -30.28
CA TYR A 447 2.43 37.54 -29.87
C TYR A 447 3.21 38.83 -30.20
N ASN A 448 3.16 39.78 -29.27
CA ASN A 448 4.32 40.22 -28.49
C ASN A 448 3.83 41.18 -27.40
N ARG A 449 3.94 40.83 -26.11
CA ARG A 449 3.81 41.83 -25.04
C ARG A 449 4.91 41.65 -24.01
N THR A 450 5.77 42.65 -23.96
CA THR A 450 6.57 43.02 -22.79
C THR A 450 5.63 43.68 -21.80
N TYR A 451 5.53 43.14 -20.58
CA TYR A 451 4.77 43.76 -19.51
C TYR A 451 5.60 44.87 -18.87
N ASN A 452 5.38 46.13 -19.29
CA ASN A 452 5.65 47.26 -18.40
C ASN A 452 4.43 47.44 -17.52
N GLN A 453 4.39 46.78 -16.36
CA GLN A 453 3.41 47.15 -15.34
C GLN A 453 3.85 48.48 -14.69
N PRO A 454 2.92 49.42 -14.46
CA PRO A 454 3.17 50.52 -13.54
C PRO A 454 3.43 49.91 -12.15
N ALA A 455 4.40 50.47 -11.42
CA ALA A 455 4.81 50.00 -10.10
C ALA A 455 3.60 49.56 -9.26
N PHE A 456 3.43 48.25 -9.11
CA PHE A 456 2.59 47.73 -8.05
C PHE A 456 3.27 48.17 -6.77
N THR A 457 2.63 49.05 -6.01
CA THR A 457 3.00 49.20 -4.62
C THR A 457 2.70 47.84 -4.01
N LEU A 458 3.74 47.09 -3.67
CA LEU A 458 3.65 45.99 -2.72
C LEU A 458 3.15 46.59 -1.40
N ASN A 459 1.86 46.91 -1.34
CA ASN A 459 1.16 46.69 -0.10
C ASN A 459 1.34 45.20 0.10
N ASN A 460 2.13 44.86 1.10
CA ASN A 460 2.26 43.54 1.63
C ASN A 460 1.19 43.41 2.73
N PRO A 461 -0.11 43.19 2.43
CA PRO A 461 -1.07 42.94 3.49
C PRO A 461 -0.94 41.53 4.08
N PHE A 462 -0.12 40.64 3.50
CA PHE A 462 -0.01 39.25 3.95
C PHE A 462 1.43 38.77 3.92
N GLY A 463 2.16 39.01 5.01
CA GLY A 463 3.43 38.36 5.28
C GLY A 463 3.25 36.92 5.72
N ASP A 464 2.47 36.09 5.01
CA ASP A 464 2.00 34.81 5.54
C ASP A 464 2.14 33.59 4.60
N ASN A 465 3.24 32.80 4.75
CA ASN A 465 3.35 31.43 4.24
C ASN A 465 2.16 30.58 4.73
N LEU A 466 1.40 29.98 3.81
CA LEU A 466 0.37 28.99 4.12
C LEU A 466 0.99 27.59 4.03
N HIS A 467 0.40 26.57 4.63
CA HIS A 467 0.76 25.18 4.36
C HIS A 467 -0.51 24.37 4.13
N PHE A 468 -0.51 23.52 3.10
CA PHE A 468 -1.61 22.60 2.79
C PHE A 468 -1.14 21.16 2.96
N ASP A 469 -1.84 20.39 3.80
CA ASP A 469 -1.65 18.94 3.89
C ASP A 469 -2.82 18.22 3.20
N PRO A 470 -2.62 17.67 1.99
CA PRO A 470 -3.65 16.99 1.22
C PRO A 470 -4.09 15.66 1.83
N ILE A 471 -3.21 14.98 2.57
CA ILE A 471 -3.46 13.65 3.17
C ILE A 471 -4.50 13.76 4.28
N LEU A 472 -4.48 14.87 5.01
CA LEU A 472 -5.48 15.15 6.04
C LEU A 472 -6.79 15.71 5.46
N GLY A 473 -6.93 15.79 4.13
CA GLY A 473 -8.12 16.28 3.43
C GLY A 473 -8.44 17.76 3.71
N ARG A 474 -7.43 18.55 4.09
CA ARG A 474 -7.64 19.91 4.61
C ARG A 474 -7.72 20.94 3.50
N ASN A 475 -8.83 20.96 2.77
CA ASN A 475 -9.18 22.10 1.91
C ASN A 475 -9.08 23.42 2.70
N LEU A 476 -8.45 24.42 2.07
CA LEU A 476 -8.61 25.86 2.31
C LEU A 476 -9.11 26.20 3.73
N ILE A 477 -8.17 26.42 4.65
CA ILE A 477 -8.48 27.20 5.85
C ILE A 477 -9.05 28.52 5.35
N SER A 478 -10.33 28.77 5.60
CA SER A 478 -10.88 30.11 5.45
C SER A 478 -9.95 31.05 6.20
N PHE A 479 -9.34 32.01 5.50
CA PHE A 479 -8.44 33.04 6.02
C PHE A 479 -8.99 33.80 7.25
N SER A 480 -10.27 33.62 7.58
CA SER A 480 -10.92 34.22 8.73
C SER A 480 -10.40 33.75 10.11
N LYS A 481 -9.55 32.70 10.21
CA LYS A 481 -9.09 32.18 11.53
C LYS A 481 -7.61 31.79 11.62
N VAL A 482 -6.73 32.50 10.91
CA VAL A 482 -5.29 32.44 11.17
C VAL A 482 -4.96 33.36 12.36
N HIS A 483 -4.17 32.88 13.31
CA HIS A 483 -3.70 33.68 14.45
C HIS A 483 -2.19 33.62 14.57
N THR A 484 -1.55 34.77 14.64
CA THR A 484 -0.15 34.90 15.05
C THR A 484 -0.11 34.99 16.58
N PRO A 485 0.32 33.92 17.29
CA PRO A 485 0.39 33.95 18.73
C PRO A 485 1.48 34.94 19.18
N THR A 486 1.20 35.65 20.26
CA THR A 486 2.23 36.48 20.93
C THR A 486 3.18 35.57 21.68
N LEU A 487 4.44 35.58 21.28
CA LEU A 487 5.49 34.83 21.96
C LEU A 487 5.79 35.44 23.33
N LEU A 488 5.99 34.60 24.34
CA LEU A 488 6.18 34.98 25.74
C LEU A 488 7.60 34.66 26.22
N ASN A 489 7.97 35.04 27.45
CA ASN A 489 9.23 34.64 28.09
C ASN A 489 10.49 34.86 27.23
N ASN A 490 10.50 35.98 26.49
CA ASN A 490 11.51 36.37 25.52
C ASN A 490 11.59 35.48 24.27
N TRP A 491 10.72 34.50 24.04
CA TRP A 491 10.67 33.73 22.80
C TRP A 491 10.50 34.68 21.62
N ASN A 492 11.28 34.48 20.56
CA ASN A 492 11.28 35.35 19.39
C ASN A 492 10.98 34.54 18.13
N THR A 493 10.48 35.19 17.09
CA THR A 493 10.48 34.59 15.75
C THR A 493 11.92 34.46 15.28
N THR A 494 12.27 33.43 14.52
CA THR A 494 13.66 33.18 14.08
C THR A 494 14.13 34.08 12.94
N ASP A 495 13.71 35.35 12.92
CA ASP A 495 13.71 36.28 11.78
C ASP A 495 12.50 36.10 10.82
N ASN A 496 12.32 37.05 9.90
CA ASN A 496 11.20 37.08 8.94
C ASN A 496 11.37 36.11 7.75
N THR A 497 12.52 35.48 7.61
CA THR A 497 12.86 34.55 6.52
C THR A 497 12.46 33.11 6.83
N GLN A 498 12.34 32.77 8.12
CA GLN A 498 12.00 31.43 8.60
C GLN A 498 10.52 31.28 9.01
N GLY A 499 9.69 32.30 8.79
CA GLY A 499 8.25 32.21 9.02
C GLY A 499 7.86 32.48 10.48
N VAL A 500 6.96 33.44 10.64
CA VAL A 500 6.37 33.81 11.93
C VAL A 500 5.52 32.63 12.43
N PRO A 501 5.58 32.27 13.72
CA PRO A 501 4.70 31.26 14.30
C PRO A 501 3.24 31.57 13.99
N ARG A 502 2.50 30.56 13.58
CA ARG A 502 1.09 30.67 13.28
C ARG A 502 0.31 29.50 13.81
N VAL A 503 -0.95 29.82 14.06
CA VAL A 503 -1.96 28.92 14.56
C VAL A 503 -3.11 28.93 13.59
N PHE A 504 -3.41 27.76 13.06
CA PHE A 504 -4.53 27.54 12.15
C PHE A 504 -5.60 26.74 12.88
N LEU A 505 -6.76 27.36 13.07
CA LEU A 505 -7.92 26.65 13.60
C LEU A 505 -8.61 25.89 12.46
N SER A 506 -8.68 24.57 12.58
CA SER A 506 -9.47 23.71 11.68
C SER A 506 -10.70 23.15 12.41
N LEU A 507 -11.62 22.53 11.66
CA LEU A 507 -12.80 21.89 12.25
C LEU A 507 -12.41 20.80 13.27
N ASP A 508 -11.28 20.13 13.06
CA ASP A 508 -10.86 18.94 13.81
C ASP A 508 -9.71 19.19 14.80
N GLY A 509 -9.28 20.45 14.96
CA GLY A 509 -8.26 20.82 15.93
C GLY A 509 -7.50 22.08 15.53
N LEU A 510 -6.22 22.10 15.87
CA LEU A 510 -5.36 23.26 15.70
C LEU A 510 -4.00 22.84 15.15
N THR A 511 -3.57 23.50 14.09
CA THR A 511 -2.27 23.22 13.45
C THR A 511 -1.34 24.37 13.70
N LEU A 512 -0.07 24.06 13.97
CA LEU A 512 0.98 25.05 14.15
C LEU A 512 1.92 25.04 12.95
N SER A 513 2.50 26.20 12.70
CA SER A 513 3.57 26.40 11.72
C SER A 513 4.48 27.54 12.17
N GLY A 514 5.63 27.66 11.53
CA GLY A 514 6.61 28.69 11.73
C GLY A 514 7.65 28.26 12.75
N HIS A 515 8.54 29.20 13.04
CA HIS A 515 9.75 28.89 13.79
C HIS A 515 9.90 29.82 14.99
N VAL A 516 10.35 29.25 16.10
CA VAL A 516 10.61 29.99 17.34
C VAL A 516 12.07 29.85 17.78
N ASN A 517 12.64 30.96 18.23
CA ASN A 517 14.01 31.05 18.71
C ASN A 517 14.03 31.11 20.25
N GLY A 518 14.81 30.20 20.86
CA GLY A 518 14.94 30.03 22.30
C GLY A 518 16.30 30.48 22.86
N THR A 519 17.06 31.31 22.17
CA THR A 519 18.37 31.79 22.68
C THR A 519 18.14 32.74 23.87
N ASN A 520 18.58 32.32 25.07
CA ASN A 520 18.53 33.05 26.36
C ASN A 520 17.11 33.31 26.93
N LYS A 521 16.29 32.27 27.14
CA LYS A 521 14.90 32.43 27.63
C LYS A 521 14.76 32.06 29.11
N THR A 522 13.81 32.71 29.79
CA THR A 522 13.54 32.56 31.22
C THR A 522 12.30 31.72 31.52
N GLY A 523 11.77 30.98 30.54
CA GLY A 523 10.57 30.14 30.73
C GLY A 523 10.23 29.20 29.57
N ASP A 524 9.53 28.13 29.92
CA ASP A 524 9.17 27.03 29.02
C ASP A 524 7.93 27.34 28.14
N VAL A 525 7.12 28.33 28.51
CA VAL A 525 5.92 28.70 27.75
C VAL A 525 6.31 29.56 26.54
N LEU A 526 5.99 29.07 25.35
CA LEU A 526 6.26 29.73 24.07
C LEU A 526 5.21 30.80 23.80
N PHE A 527 3.94 30.44 23.93
CA PHE A 527 2.82 31.36 23.74
C PHE A 527 1.57 30.85 24.45
N VAL A 528 0.58 31.74 24.60
CA VAL A 528 -0.75 31.42 25.11
C VAL A 528 -1.79 31.78 24.06
N LEU A 529 -2.60 30.81 23.66
CA LEU A 529 -3.72 31.06 22.76
C LEU A 529 -4.90 31.65 23.51
N THR A 530 -5.47 32.72 22.97
CA THR A 530 -6.71 33.31 23.48
C THR A 530 -7.90 32.40 23.18
N ASP A 531 -8.96 32.50 23.99
CA ASP A 531 -10.11 31.57 23.96
C ASP A 531 -10.71 31.36 22.56
N ASN A 532 -10.76 32.42 21.75
CA ASN A 532 -11.33 32.40 20.39
C ASN A 532 -10.55 31.53 19.39
N TYR A 533 -9.31 31.16 19.72
CA TYR A 533 -8.43 30.34 18.88
C TYR A 533 -8.05 29.02 19.56
N ARG A 534 -8.68 28.67 20.68
CA ARG A 534 -8.51 27.35 21.29
C ARG A 534 -9.39 26.34 20.54
N PRO A 535 -8.92 25.09 20.33
CA PRO A 535 -9.78 24.02 19.84
C PRO A 535 -10.93 23.82 20.82
N PHE A 536 -12.16 23.66 20.30
CA PHE A 536 -13.37 23.57 21.11
C PHE A 536 -13.23 22.54 22.25
N ALA A 537 -13.60 22.94 23.47
CA ALA A 537 -13.54 22.08 24.64
C ALA A 537 -14.81 21.23 24.75
N TYR A 538 -14.74 19.94 24.41
CA TYR A 538 -15.72 18.96 24.86
C TYR A 538 -15.16 18.26 26.10
N THR A 539 -15.84 18.43 27.23
CA THR A 539 -15.68 17.67 28.48
C THR A 539 -14.41 17.87 29.34
N SER A 540 -14.50 17.53 30.63
CA SER A 540 -13.59 17.97 31.71
C SER A 540 -12.30 17.15 31.89
N ASN A 541 -12.12 16.01 31.21
CA ASN A 541 -11.17 15.00 31.72
C ASN A 541 -9.73 15.08 31.16
N ARG A 542 -9.50 15.72 30.01
CA ARG A 542 -8.15 15.90 29.43
C ARG A 542 -7.68 17.35 29.50
N THR A 543 -6.74 17.64 30.38
CA THR A 543 -6.25 19.01 30.60
C THR A 543 -5.13 19.42 29.63
N TYR A 544 -4.40 18.46 29.03
CA TYR A 544 -3.33 18.74 28.08
C TYR A 544 -3.11 17.64 27.01
N VAL A 545 -2.36 17.98 25.96
CA VAL A 545 -1.77 17.05 24.99
C VAL A 545 -0.25 17.26 24.92
N ASN A 546 0.51 16.17 24.84
CA ASN A 546 1.94 16.23 24.58
C ASN A 546 2.20 16.00 23.10
N LEU A 547 3.09 16.79 22.52
CA LEU A 547 3.47 16.73 21.12
C LEU A 547 4.99 16.61 21.02
N THR A 548 5.49 16.16 19.87
CA THR A 548 6.92 16.10 19.60
C THR A 548 7.19 16.87 18.32
N GLY A 549 8.08 17.86 18.39
CA GLY A 549 8.64 18.55 17.22
C GLY A 549 10.14 18.35 17.15
N PHE A 550 10.80 19.14 16.29
CA PHE A 550 12.22 18.97 15.99
C PHE A 550 12.96 20.31 15.99
N THR A 551 14.23 20.27 16.38
CA THR A 551 15.16 21.41 16.26
C THR A 551 15.79 21.45 14.88
N ASP A 552 15.98 22.64 14.29
CA ASP A 552 16.41 22.75 12.88
C ASP A 552 17.92 22.53 12.65
N PHE A 553 18.77 22.62 13.67
CA PHE A 553 20.22 22.46 13.50
C PHE A 553 20.77 21.14 14.06
N GLY A 554 21.37 20.34 13.17
CA GLY A 554 22.49 19.43 13.45
C GLY A 554 22.20 18.05 14.05
N SER A 555 20.98 17.76 14.51
CA SER A 555 20.67 16.40 15.00
C SER A 555 19.22 15.96 14.83
N GLY A 556 18.28 16.86 14.51
CA GLY A 556 16.84 16.53 14.53
C GLY A 556 16.41 15.98 15.91
N SER A 557 17.01 16.49 16.99
CA SER A 557 16.69 16.03 18.33
C SER A 557 15.21 16.31 18.63
N PRO A 558 14.45 15.29 19.08
CA PRO A 558 13.04 15.47 19.37
C PRO A 558 12.88 16.39 20.59
N VAL A 559 12.07 17.43 20.44
CA VAL A 559 11.67 18.33 21.52
C VAL A 559 10.21 18.09 21.86
N ARG A 560 9.89 18.04 23.15
CA ARG A 560 8.54 17.75 23.63
C ARG A 560 7.80 19.03 23.95
N PHE A 561 6.60 19.18 23.42
CA PHE A 561 5.68 20.26 23.78
C PHE A 561 4.52 19.74 24.58
N GLN A 562 3.92 20.62 25.37
CA GLN A 562 2.62 20.43 25.99
C GLN A 562 1.72 21.58 25.57
N TYR A 563 0.53 21.24 25.08
CA TYR A 563 -0.56 22.20 24.94
C TYR A 563 -1.60 21.94 26.03
N ASN A 564 -1.92 22.97 26.81
CA ASN A 564 -2.94 22.91 27.85
C ASN A 564 -4.27 23.46 27.31
N TYR A 565 -5.29 22.59 27.24
CA TYR A 565 -6.61 22.94 26.71
C TYR A 565 -7.38 23.93 27.60
N THR A 566 -7.00 24.07 28.87
CA THR A 566 -7.72 24.90 29.85
C THR A 566 -7.32 26.35 29.72
N ASN A 567 -6.02 26.64 29.64
CA ASN A 567 -5.48 28.00 29.61
C ASN A 567 -4.81 28.36 28.28
N GLY A 568 -4.76 27.44 27.30
CA GLY A 568 -4.18 27.68 25.98
C GLY A 568 -2.66 27.78 25.97
N GLU A 569 -1.97 27.43 27.05
CA GLU A 569 -0.51 27.45 27.13
C GLU A 569 0.09 26.40 26.21
N PHE A 570 0.94 26.85 25.29
CA PHE A 570 1.84 26.00 24.53
C PHE A 570 3.25 26.14 25.10
N LYS A 571 3.77 25.07 25.72
CA LYS A 571 5.06 25.08 26.40
C LYS A 571 5.95 23.94 25.97
N LEU A 572 7.24 24.17 26.03
CA LEU A 572 8.27 23.16 25.90
C LEU A 572 8.40 22.38 27.22
N ILE A 573 8.70 21.09 27.17
CA ILE A 573 8.88 20.25 28.37
C ILE A 573 10.31 19.74 28.43
N GLY A 574 11.03 20.10 29.50
CA GLY A 574 12.28 19.43 29.88
C GLY A 574 13.46 19.66 28.92
N ALA A 575 13.49 20.78 28.22
CA ALA A 575 14.55 21.12 27.28
C ALA A 575 15.72 21.86 27.93
N PRO A 576 16.93 21.83 27.33
CA PRO A 576 18.07 22.60 27.79
C PRO A 576 17.83 24.12 27.69
N SER A 577 18.50 24.89 28.55
CA SER A 577 18.37 26.35 28.72
C SER A 577 18.72 27.21 27.49
N SER A 578 19.15 26.59 26.38
CA SER A 578 19.44 27.25 25.12
C SER A 578 19.11 26.33 23.94
N LEU A 579 17.97 26.56 23.29
CA LEU A 579 17.66 26.00 21.98
C LEU A 579 17.65 27.14 20.96
N ALA A 580 18.45 27.04 19.91
CA ALA A 580 18.58 28.11 18.94
C ALA A 580 17.28 28.27 18.14
N ASN A 581 16.81 27.22 17.45
CA ASN A 581 15.63 27.26 16.58
C ASN A 581 14.80 25.98 16.68
N ILE A 582 13.47 26.13 16.71
CA ILE A 582 12.49 25.06 16.81
C ILE A 582 11.45 25.26 15.71
N SER A 583 11.23 24.23 14.89
CA SER A 583 10.11 24.21 13.94
C SER A 583 8.82 23.75 14.62
N LEU A 584 7.75 24.52 14.40
CA LEU A 584 6.39 24.16 14.80
C LEU A 584 5.61 23.49 13.65
N ASP A 585 6.22 23.36 12.48
CA ASP A 585 5.54 22.91 11.26
C ASP A 585 5.02 21.49 11.39
N GLY A 586 3.74 21.33 11.06
CA GLY A 586 3.05 20.04 11.10
C GLY A 586 2.67 19.57 12.51
N LEU A 587 2.91 20.36 13.56
CA LEU A 587 2.40 20.04 14.89
C LEU A 587 0.87 20.22 14.92
N PHE A 588 0.17 19.14 15.27
CA PHE A 588 -1.28 19.12 15.34
C PHE A 588 -1.75 18.88 16.78
N ILE A 589 -2.53 19.84 17.28
CA ILE A 589 -3.27 19.75 18.54
C ILE A 589 -4.68 19.26 18.17
N PRO A 590 -5.05 18.00 18.50
CA PRO A 590 -6.39 17.50 18.21
C PRO A 590 -7.44 18.24 19.05
N LEU A 591 -8.71 18.15 18.65
CA LEU A 591 -9.80 18.56 19.54
C LEU A 591 -9.73 17.83 20.89
N ARG A 592 -10.18 18.53 21.93
CA ARG A 592 -10.48 17.92 23.22
C ARG A 592 -11.83 17.21 23.08
N ILE A 593 -11.79 15.91 22.78
CA ILE A 593 -12.95 15.01 22.77
C ILE A 593 -13.27 14.56 24.20
#